data_AF-A0A354Q6K0-F1
#
_entry.id   AF-A0A354Q6K0-F1
#
_cell.length_a   1.000
_cell.length_b   1.000
_cell.length_c   1.000
_cell.angle_alpha   90.00
_cell.angle_beta   90.00
_cell.angle_gamma   90.00
#
_symmetry.space_group_name_H-M   'P 1'
#
loop_
_entity.id
_entity.type
_entity.pdbx_description
1 polymer ?
#
loop_
_entity_poly.entity_id
_entity_poly.type
_entity_poly.pdbx_seq_one_letter_code
_entity_poly.pdbx_strand_id
1 'polypeptide(L)'
;GRNPAPKFSVPYQLDASLGGVRCPRCCIPSSYSAALHPGSLAFLHVRQNAKQSDSVFRPTQNNLEELDHALFVYFRHFFGRNLKSHA
;
A
#
# COMPACT_ATOMS: atom_id res chain seq x y z
N GLY A 1 10.18 21.12 24.96
CA GLY A 1 9.25 20.15 24.36
C GLY A 1 9.91 19.54 23.14
N ARG A 2 9.98 18.21 23.04
CA ARG A 2 10.42 17.56 21.80
C ARG A 2 9.26 17.64 20.81
N ASN A 3 9.43 18.42 19.75
CA ASN A 3 8.52 18.36 18.61
C ASN A 3 8.50 16.90 18.12
N PRO A 4 7.34 16.22 18.07
CA PRO A 4 7.29 14.93 17.42
C PRO A 4 7.69 15.16 15.95
N ALA A 5 8.69 14.40 15.47
CA ALA A 5 8.96 14.31 14.04
C ALA A 5 7.63 14.07 13.31
N PRO A 6 7.39 14.70 12.13
CA PRO A 6 6.11 14.62 11.47
C PRO A 6 5.76 13.15 11.28
N LYS A 7 4.75 12.67 12.01
CA LYS A 7 4.56 11.24 12.32
C LYS A 7 4.27 10.34 11.11
N PHE A 8 4.24 10.87 9.88
CA PHE A 8 3.88 10.15 8.66
C PHE A 8 4.47 10.77 7.36
N SER A 9 5.68 11.34 7.38
CA SER A 9 5.95 12.45 6.46
C SER A 9 6.27 12.14 5.00
N VAL A 10 6.50 10.89 4.60
CA VAL A 10 6.63 10.61 3.15
C VAL A 10 6.07 9.23 2.81
N PRO A 11 4.84 9.16 2.25
CA PRO A 11 4.28 7.88 1.86
C PRO A 11 5.09 7.31 0.70
N TYR A 12 5.34 6.00 0.74
CA TYR A 12 5.65 5.26 -0.47
C TYR A 12 4.39 5.27 -1.35
N GLN A 13 4.49 4.91 -2.62
CA GLN A 13 3.32 4.93 -3.48
C GLN A 13 3.26 3.64 -4.29
N LEU A 14 2.22 2.83 -4.09
CA LEU A 14 1.93 1.72 -4.98
C LEU A 14 1.40 2.31 -6.29
N ASP A 15 2.08 2.04 -7.41
CA ASP A 15 1.72 2.57 -8.73
C ASP A 15 1.52 1.43 -9.72
N ALA A 16 0.28 1.30 -10.19
CA ALA A 16 -0.10 0.28 -11.15
C ALA A 16 0.58 0.47 -12.51
N SER A 17 0.88 1.71 -12.91
CA SER A 17 1.53 2.00 -14.19
C SER A 17 2.97 1.49 -14.28
N LEU A 18 3.64 1.30 -13.13
CA LEU A 18 4.97 0.71 -13.04
C LEU A 18 4.97 -0.74 -12.55
N GLY A 19 3.80 -1.26 -12.16
CA GLY A 19 3.68 -2.58 -11.57
C GLY A 19 4.38 -2.73 -10.21
N GLY A 20 4.54 -1.65 -9.44
CA GLY A 20 5.38 -1.68 -8.24
C GLY A 20 5.26 -0.49 -7.30
N VAL A 21 6.12 -0.44 -6.30
CA VAL A 21 6.15 0.61 -5.28
C VAL A 21 7.21 1.66 -5.61
N ARG A 22 6.79 2.92 -5.67
CA ARG A 22 7.66 4.09 -5.80
C ARG A 22 8.28 4.46 -4.46
N CYS A 23 9.54 4.86 -4.55
CA CYS A 23 10.25 5.49 -3.45
C CYS A 23 9.56 6.82 -3.06
N PRO A 24 9.74 7.33 -1.85
CA PRO A 24 9.06 8.56 -1.42
C PRO A 24 9.50 9.82 -2.19
N ARG A 25 10.70 9.80 -2.79
CA ARG A 25 11.19 10.87 -3.70
C ARG A 25 10.70 10.72 -5.15
N CYS A 26 10.02 9.62 -5.44
CA CYS A 26 9.63 9.20 -6.79
C CYS A 26 8.11 9.31 -7.01
N CYS A 27 7.36 9.79 -6.00
CA CYS A 27 5.91 9.86 -6.02
C CYS A 27 5.40 10.85 -7.07
N ILE A 28 4.29 10.50 -7.71
CA ILE A 28 3.64 11.31 -8.74
C ILE A 28 2.16 11.51 -8.43
N PRO A 29 1.54 12.61 -8.88
CA PRO A 29 0.09 12.73 -8.91
C PRO A 29 -0.46 11.83 -10.03
N SER A 30 -1.12 10.72 -9.68
CA SER A 30 -1.73 9.81 -10.63
C SER A 30 -2.98 9.16 -10.04
N SER A 31 -3.97 8.90 -10.89
CA SER A 31 -5.19 8.17 -10.51
C SER A 31 -4.98 6.65 -10.43
N TYR A 32 -3.82 6.16 -10.85
CA TYR A 32 -3.44 4.75 -10.85
C TYR A 32 -2.47 4.40 -9.73
N SER A 33 -2.33 5.31 -8.77
CA SER A 33 -1.39 5.17 -7.68
C SER A 33 -2.01 5.56 -6.35
N ALA A 34 -1.58 4.89 -5.29
CA ALA A 34 -2.09 5.08 -3.93
C ALA A 34 -0.92 5.20 -2.95
N ALA A 35 -1.06 6.11 -1.99
CA ALA A 35 -0.10 6.26 -0.91
C ALA A 35 -0.08 5.00 -0.03
N LEU A 36 1.12 4.66 0.46
CA LEU A 36 1.36 3.59 1.41
C LEU A 36 2.18 4.15 2.57
N HIS A 37 1.58 4.08 3.75
CA HIS A 37 2.30 4.30 4.99
C HIS A 37 3.29 3.15 5.27
N PRO A 38 4.33 3.40 6.09
CA PRO A 38 5.34 2.39 6.39
C PRO A 38 4.79 1.06 6.90
N GLY A 39 3.70 1.08 7.69
CA GLY A 39 3.07 -0.14 8.20
C GLY A 39 2.44 -1.01 7.10
N SER A 40 1.77 -0.38 6.14
CA SER A 40 1.16 -1.07 4.99
C SER A 40 2.22 -1.61 4.04
N LEU A 41 3.29 -0.84 3.81
CA LEU A 41 4.44 -1.31 3.03
C LEU A 41 5.13 -2.51 3.68
N ALA A 42 5.38 -2.44 5.00
CA ALA A 42 5.99 -3.53 5.74
C ALA A 42 5.15 -4.82 5.64
N PHE A 43 3.81 -4.69 5.77
CA PHE A 43 2.91 -5.82 5.56
C PHE A 43 3.04 -6.42 4.16
N LEU A 44 2.97 -5.62 3.10
CA LEU A 44 3.12 -6.10 1.73
C LEU A 44 4.46 -6.82 1.51
N HIS A 45 5.55 -6.22 2.00
CA HIS A 45 6.88 -6.81 1.88
C HIS A 45 6.97 -8.17 2.59
N VAL A 46 6.46 -8.26 3.81
CA VAL A 46 6.42 -9.54 4.55
C VAL A 46 5.57 -10.57 3.83
N ARG A 47 4.39 -10.20 3.33
CA ARG A 47 3.49 -11.13 2.61
C ARG A 47 4.03 -11.61 1.26
N GLN A 48 4.82 -10.80 0.56
CA GLN A 48 5.47 -11.22 -0.68
C GLN A 48 6.59 -12.24 -0.44
N ASN A 49 7.29 -12.13 0.68
CA ASN A 49 8.45 -12.97 0.99
C ASN A 49 8.10 -14.20 1.85
N ALA A 50 7.06 -14.13 2.67
CA ALA A 50 6.62 -15.22 3.51
C ALA A 50 5.72 -16.19 2.73
N LYS A 51 6.21 -17.41 2.48
CA LYS A 51 5.42 -18.52 1.91
C LYS A 51 4.39 -19.10 2.92
N GLN A 52 4.47 -18.74 4.20
CA GLN A 52 3.59 -19.26 5.26
C GLN A 52 2.95 -18.13 6.07
N SER A 53 1.75 -18.45 6.61
CA SER A 53 0.84 -17.57 7.33
C SER A 53 1.37 -17.01 8.66
N ASP A 54 2.47 -17.56 9.20
CA ASP A 54 2.97 -17.25 10.55
C ASP A 54 3.75 -15.94 10.64
N SER A 55 3.44 -14.97 9.77
CA SER A 55 4.10 -13.67 9.83
C SER A 55 3.76 -12.94 11.13
N VAL A 56 4.79 -12.60 11.91
CA VAL A 56 4.69 -11.86 13.19
C VAL A 56 4.12 -10.44 12.99
N PHE A 57 4.17 -9.90 11.77
CA PHE A 57 3.66 -8.56 11.47
C PHE A 57 2.13 -8.54 11.40
N ARG A 58 1.51 -7.83 12.36
CA ARG A 58 0.05 -7.60 12.41
C ARG A 58 -0.25 -6.15 12.00
N PRO A 59 -0.88 -5.91 10.83
CA PRO A 59 -1.26 -4.57 10.41
C PRO A 59 -2.35 -4.01 11.35
N THR A 60 -2.39 -2.68 11.50
CA THR A 60 -3.50 -2.01 12.17
C THR A 60 -4.71 -1.91 11.25
N GLN A 61 -5.89 -1.61 11.80
CA GLN A 61 -7.10 -1.37 11.00
C GLN A 61 -6.89 -0.29 9.92
N ASN A 62 -6.23 0.82 10.26
CA ASN A 62 -5.90 1.88 9.31
C ASN A 62 -4.98 1.39 8.18
N ASN A 63 -4.05 0.46 8.48
CA ASN A 63 -3.23 -0.15 7.44
C ASN A 63 -4.07 -1.03 6.51
N LEU A 64 -5.04 -1.77 7.06
CA LEU A 64 -5.93 -2.61 6.26
C LEU A 64 -6.82 -1.78 5.33
N GLU A 65 -7.40 -0.69 5.82
CA GLU A 65 -8.22 0.23 5.01
C GLU A 65 -7.39 0.89 3.90
N GLU A 66 -6.17 1.33 4.22
CA GLU A 66 -5.25 1.84 3.20
C GLU A 66 -4.89 0.79 2.15
N LEU A 67 -4.58 -0.44 2.59
CA LEU A 67 -4.22 -1.53 1.69
C LEU A 67 -5.39 -1.93 0.79
N ASP A 68 -6.61 -1.98 1.32
CA ASP A 68 -7.81 -2.26 0.54
C ASP A 68 -7.96 -1.23 -0.60
N HIS A 69 -7.86 0.06 -0.26
CA HIS A 69 -7.91 1.13 -1.26
C HIS A 69 -6.77 1.03 -2.28
N ALA A 70 -5.53 0.82 -1.82
CA ALA A 70 -4.36 0.74 -2.69
C ALA A 70 -4.42 -0.45 -3.64
N LEU A 71 -4.82 -1.61 -3.15
CA LEU A 71 -5.01 -2.83 -3.95
C LEU A 71 -6.16 -2.67 -4.94
N PHE A 72 -7.26 -2.05 -4.52
CA PHE A 72 -8.37 -1.74 -5.42
C PHE A 72 -7.94 -0.85 -6.59
N VAL A 73 -7.22 0.26 -6.31
CA VAL A 73 -6.67 1.13 -7.35
C VAL A 73 -5.74 0.36 -8.28
N TYR A 74 -4.86 -0.47 -7.71
CA TYR A 74 -3.92 -1.28 -8.47
C TYR A 74 -4.62 -2.27 -9.39
N PHE A 75 -5.54 -3.08 -8.87
CA PHE A 75 -6.26 -4.08 -9.64
C PHE A 75 -7.22 -3.47 -10.66
N ARG A 76 -7.85 -2.33 -10.33
CA ARG A 76 -8.72 -1.62 -11.27
C ARG A 76 -7.98 -1.19 -12.54
N HIS A 77 -6.69 -0.89 -12.46
CA HIS A 77 -5.88 -0.56 -13.63
C HIS A 77 -5.78 -1.74 -14.61
N PHE A 78 -5.55 -2.95 -14.10
CA PHE A 78 -5.34 -4.14 -14.93
C PHE A 78 -6.64 -4.86 -15.32
N PHE A 79 -7.64 -4.88 -14.43
CA PHE A 79 -8.86 -5.67 -14.60
C PHE A 79 -10.11 -4.82 -14.89
N GLY A 80 -9.99 -3.49 -14.86
CA GLY A 80 -11.11 -2.57 -15.09
C GLY A 80 -11.98 -2.34 -13.84
N ARG A 81 -13.13 -1.67 -14.03
CA ARG A 81 -13.97 -1.15 -12.93
C ARG A 81 -14.80 -2.20 -12.19
N ASN A 82 -15.01 -3.38 -12.79
CA ASN A 82 -15.90 -4.42 -12.28
C ASN A 82 -15.09 -5.63 -11.79
N LEU A 83 -14.23 -5.42 -10.80
CA LEU A 83 -13.65 -6.53 -10.05
C LEU A 83 -14.81 -7.25 -9.37
N LYS A 84 -15.07 -8.50 -9.77
CA LYS A 84 -16.10 -9.32 -9.15
C LYS A 84 -15.73 -9.49 -7.67
N SER A 85 -16.58 -9.00 -6.77
CA SER A 85 -16.43 -9.30 -5.36
C SER A 85 -16.63 -10.80 -5.16
N HIS A 86 -15.69 -11.46 -4.49
CA HIS A 86 -15.98 -12.76 -3.90
C HIS A 86 -16.86 -12.50 -2.67
N ALA A 87 -18.11 -12.98 -2.74
CA ALA A 87 -19.04 -13.04 -1.62
C ALA A 87 -18.87 -14.37 -0.88
#